data_AF-A0A0D2ZWP1-F1
#
_entry.id   AF-A0A0D2ZWP1-F1
#
_cell.length_a   1.000
_cell.length_b   1.000
_cell.length_c   1.000
_cell.angle_alpha   90.00
_cell.angle_beta   90.00
_cell.angle_gamma   90.00
#
_symmetry.space_group_name_H-M   'P 1'
#
loop_
_entity.id
_entity.type
_entity.pdbx_description
1 polymer ?
#
loop_
_entity_poly.entity_id
_entity_poly.type
_entity_poly.pdbx_seq_one_letter_code
_entity_poly.pdbx_strand_id
1 'polypeptide(L)'
;MDSEIVYDFSPVFIIYKSGRIERLTGETIVQSSLTPHNGVVSKDVVYSPGDNLSVRIFLPEKAAKTGEKLPLLVYFHGGAFIIETPFSPTYHTFLTTAVSASDCIAVSVDYRRPPEHPIPIPYDDSWTSLKWVFTHIAGCGPENWLNKHADFSKVFLAGDS
;
A
#
# COMPACT_ATOMS: atom_id res chain seq x y z
N MET A 1 5.52 -30.23 16.83
CA MET A 1 4.29 -29.75 16.18
C MET A 1 3.83 -28.54 16.97
N ASP A 2 3.89 -27.38 16.35
CA ASP A 2 3.47 -26.12 16.96
C ASP A 2 2.01 -25.85 16.57
N SER A 3 1.11 -26.47 17.34
CA SER A 3 -0.33 -26.50 17.07
C SER A 3 -1.17 -26.00 18.26
N GLU A 4 -0.54 -25.57 19.35
CA GLU A 4 -1.27 -25.02 20.50
C GLU A 4 -1.74 -23.60 20.15
N ILE A 5 -3.04 -23.43 19.99
CA ILE A 5 -3.68 -22.16 19.64
C ILE A 5 -3.82 -21.30 20.90
N VAL A 6 -3.42 -20.03 20.80
CA VAL A 6 -3.68 -19.01 21.84
C VAL A 6 -4.93 -18.22 21.50
N TYR A 7 -5.08 -17.82 20.24
CA TYR A 7 -6.25 -17.09 19.76
C TYR A 7 -6.72 -17.66 18.43
N ASP A 8 -8.01 -17.91 18.31
CA ASP A 8 -8.67 -18.30 17.07
C ASP A 8 -9.70 -17.22 16.70
N PHE A 9 -9.41 -16.48 15.63
CA PHE A 9 -10.30 -15.46 15.06
C PHE A 9 -10.79 -15.90 13.68
N SER A 10 -10.98 -17.20 13.46
CA SER A 10 -11.52 -17.71 12.20
C SER A 10 -12.83 -17.01 11.81
N PRO A 11 -13.00 -16.64 10.53
CA PRO A 11 -12.18 -17.02 9.36
C PRO A 11 -11.02 -16.07 9.04
N VAL A 12 -10.56 -15.24 9.99
CA VAL A 12 -9.63 -14.14 9.72
C VAL A 12 -8.17 -14.56 9.92
N PHE A 13 -7.79 -15.00 11.12
CA PHE A 13 -6.45 -15.49 11.43
C PHE A 13 -6.44 -16.34 12.71
N ILE A 14 -5.37 -17.11 12.90
CA ILE A 14 -5.10 -17.92 14.08
C ILE A 14 -3.70 -17.59 14.61
N ILE A 15 -3.56 -17.41 15.93
CA ILE A 15 -2.28 -17.18 16.61
C ILE A 15 -1.95 -18.38 17.49
N TYR A 16 -0.74 -18.91 17.34
CA TYR A 16 -0.21 -20.06 18.07
C TYR A 16 0.70 -19.61 19.21
N LYS A 17 0.89 -20.48 20.20
CA LYS A 17 1.68 -20.19 21.40
C LYS A 17 3.16 -19.94 21.14
N SER A 18 3.66 -20.43 20.00
CA SER A 18 5.00 -20.11 19.50
C SER A 18 5.18 -18.65 19.06
N GLY A 19 4.10 -17.90 18.87
CA GLY A 19 4.10 -16.61 18.19
C GLY A 19 3.85 -16.69 16.68
N ARG A 20 3.73 -17.90 16.10
CA ARG A 20 3.29 -18.06 14.70
C ARG A 20 1.88 -17.50 14.53
N ILE A 21 1.65 -16.80 13.43
CA ILE A 21 0.32 -16.46 12.94
C ILE A 21 0.04 -17.21 11.64
N GLU A 22 -1.21 -17.60 11.46
CA GLU A 22 -1.75 -18.07 10.20
C GLU A 22 -2.87 -17.11 9.77
N ARG A 23 -2.60 -16.30 8.76
CA ARG A 23 -3.58 -15.37 8.18
C ARG A 23 -4.42 -16.14 7.16
N LEU A 24 -5.72 -16.27 7.43
CA LEU A 24 -6.67 -17.03 6.61
C LEU A 24 -7.33 -16.14 5.54
N THR A 25 -7.27 -14.82 5.71
CA THR A 25 -7.73 -13.81 4.75
C THR A 25 -6.68 -12.72 4.57
N GLY A 26 -6.80 -11.94 3.48
CA GLY A 26 -5.98 -10.76 3.22
C GLY A 26 -4.58 -11.04 2.66
N GLU A 27 -4.23 -12.31 2.41
CA GLU A 27 -2.94 -12.71 1.82
C GLU A 27 -2.99 -12.95 0.30
N THR A 28 -4.18 -12.93 -0.31
CA THR A 28 -4.31 -13.04 -1.77
C THR A 28 -3.65 -11.84 -2.44
N ILE A 29 -2.84 -12.08 -3.48
CA ILE A 29 -2.13 -11.01 -4.20
C ILE A 29 -2.73 -10.83 -5.59
N VAL A 30 -3.22 -9.62 -5.87
CA VAL A 30 -3.48 -9.14 -7.23
C VAL A 30 -2.18 -8.57 -7.79
N GLN A 31 -1.77 -9.02 -8.97
CA GLN A 31 -0.58 -8.47 -9.63
C GLN A 31 -0.82 -7.04 -10.09
N SER A 32 0.20 -6.19 -9.97
CA SER A 32 0.15 -4.87 -10.57
C SER A 32 0.18 -4.97 -12.10
N SER A 33 -0.34 -3.96 -12.79
CA SER A 33 -0.53 -4.02 -14.24
C SER A 33 -0.38 -2.64 -14.89
N LEU A 34 0.44 -2.58 -15.94
CA LEU A 34 0.50 -1.44 -16.86
C LEU A 34 -0.60 -1.47 -17.92
N THR A 35 -1.35 -2.58 -18.01
CA THR A 35 -2.61 -2.64 -18.76
C THR A 35 -3.72 -2.02 -17.89
N PRO A 36 -4.42 -0.98 -18.37
CA PRO A 36 -5.42 -0.28 -17.57
C PRO A 36 -6.56 -1.18 -17.12
N HIS A 37 -6.91 -1.12 -15.84
CA HIS A 37 -8.16 -1.65 -15.29
C HIS A 37 -8.98 -0.48 -14.77
N ASN A 38 -10.20 -0.30 -15.30
CA ASN A 38 -11.05 0.87 -15.02
C ASN A 38 -10.34 2.23 -15.23
N GLY A 39 -9.50 2.32 -16.27
CA GLY A 39 -8.73 3.52 -16.59
C GLY A 39 -7.52 3.78 -15.69
N VAL A 40 -7.13 2.81 -14.85
CA VAL A 40 -6.02 2.94 -13.90
C VAL A 40 -4.95 1.88 -14.18
N VAL A 41 -3.69 2.31 -14.18
CA VAL A 41 -2.53 1.42 -14.20
C VAL A 41 -1.89 1.38 -12.81
N SER A 42 -1.21 0.29 -12.49
CA SER A 42 -0.53 0.13 -11.21
C SER A 42 0.85 -0.50 -11.36
N LYS A 43 1.72 -0.23 -10.39
CA LYS A 43 3.01 -0.90 -10.25
C LYS A 43 3.46 -0.96 -8.80
N ASP A 44 4.29 -1.95 -8.49
CA ASP A 44 4.89 -2.12 -7.17
C ASP A 44 6.31 -1.57 -7.15
N VAL A 45 6.68 -0.87 -6.08
CA VAL A 45 7.97 -0.21 -5.92
C VAL A 45 8.53 -0.51 -4.54
N VAL A 46 9.75 -1.08 -4.49
CA VAL A 46 10.49 -1.24 -3.24
C VAL A 46 11.17 0.08 -2.92
N TYR A 47 10.78 0.71 -1.81
CA TYR A 47 11.30 2.02 -1.41
C TYR A 47 12.33 1.96 -0.29
N SER A 48 12.31 0.89 0.52
CA SER A 48 13.35 0.58 1.50
C SER A 48 13.84 -0.85 1.27
N PRO A 49 14.90 -1.06 0.46
CA PRO A 49 15.43 -2.40 0.19
C PRO A 49 15.95 -3.11 1.44
N GLY A 50 16.49 -2.38 2.42
CA GLY A 50 17.02 -2.96 3.66
C GLY A 50 15.96 -3.61 4.54
N ASP A 51 14.75 -3.05 4.54
CA ASP A 51 13.59 -3.57 5.29
C ASP A 51 12.60 -4.35 4.40
N ASN A 52 12.90 -4.48 3.11
CA ASN A 52 12.00 -5.01 2.08
C ASN A 52 10.61 -4.34 2.08
N LEU A 53 10.57 -3.03 2.32
CA LEU A 53 9.31 -2.27 2.32
C LEU A 53 8.98 -1.79 0.91
N SER A 54 7.70 -1.93 0.57
CA SER A 54 7.21 -1.60 -0.75
C SER A 54 5.91 -0.79 -0.71
N VAL A 55 5.56 -0.22 -1.85
CA VAL A 55 4.29 0.46 -2.08
C VAL A 55 3.71 -0.01 -3.40
N ARG A 56 2.38 0.02 -3.53
CA ARG A 56 1.72 -0.01 -4.83
C ARG A 56 1.31 1.38 -5.23
N ILE A 57 1.73 1.81 -6.42
CA ILE A 57 1.34 3.10 -6.98
C ILE A 57 0.25 2.88 -8.02
N PHE A 58 -0.81 3.68 -7.96
CA PHE A 58 -1.93 3.69 -8.90
C PHE A 58 -1.98 5.03 -9.63
N LEU A 59 -2.09 5.01 -10.94
CA LEU A 59 -2.07 6.20 -11.79
C LEU A 59 -3.17 6.12 -12.85
N PRO A 60 -4.00 7.17 -13.03
CA PRO A 60 -4.92 7.25 -14.16
C PRO A 60 -4.16 7.18 -15.49
N GLU A 61 -4.59 6.30 -16.39
CA GLU A 61 -3.95 6.08 -17.69
C GLU A 61 -3.84 7.38 -18.50
N LYS A 62 -4.84 8.26 -18.40
CA LYS A 62 -4.85 9.56 -19.07
C LYS A 62 -3.65 10.42 -18.63
N ALA A 63 -3.38 10.51 -17.33
CA ALA A 63 -2.27 11.28 -16.81
C ALA A 63 -0.91 10.68 -17.22
N ALA A 64 -0.82 9.35 -17.30
CA ALA A 64 0.37 8.66 -17.81
C ALA A 64 0.71 9.06 -19.26
N LYS A 65 -0.31 9.43 -20.08
CA LYS A 65 -0.14 9.87 -21.47
C LYS A 65 0.12 11.38 -21.60
N THR A 66 -0.54 12.20 -20.79
CA THR A 66 -0.49 13.67 -20.92
C THR A 66 0.63 14.32 -20.12
N GLY A 67 1.16 13.65 -19.09
CA GLY A 67 2.12 14.27 -18.17
C GLY A 67 1.47 15.22 -17.16
N GLU A 68 0.15 15.19 -17.03
CA GLU A 68 -0.59 16.01 -16.07
C GLU A 68 -0.21 15.66 -14.62
N LYS A 69 -0.11 16.68 -13.77
CA LYS A 69 0.07 16.52 -12.32
C LYS A 69 -1.28 16.46 -11.62
N LEU A 70 -1.45 15.46 -10.77
CA LEU A 70 -2.67 15.13 -10.06
C LEU A 70 -2.46 15.25 -8.54
N PRO A 71 -3.52 15.50 -7.75
CA PRO A 71 -3.47 15.34 -6.30
C PRO A 71 -2.87 13.99 -5.91
N LEU A 72 -2.08 13.97 -4.83
CA LEU A 72 -1.43 12.76 -4.33
C LEU A 72 -2.16 12.23 -3.10
N LEU A 73 -2.61 10.98 -3.16
CA LEU A 73 -3.14 10.23 -2.04
C LEU A 73 -2.09 9.25 -1.53
N VAL A 74 -1.71 9.32 -0.24
CA VAL A 74 -0.96 8.25 0.44
C VAL A 74 -1.93 7.49 1.32
N TYR A 75 -2.07 6.20 1.06
CA TYR A 75 -3.08 5.33 1.66
C TYR A 75 -2.46 4.26 2.54
N PHE A 76 -2.98 4.10 3.75
CA PHE A 76 -2.61 3.04 4.69
C PHE A 76 -3.82 2.12 4.84
N HIS A 77 -3.66 0.86 4.47
CA HIS A 77 -4.76 -0.10 4.49
C HIS A 77 -5.20 -0.42 5.94
N GLY A 78 -6.45 -0.82 6.11
CA GLY A 78 -6.98 -1.38 7.34
C GLY A 78 -6.69 -2.86 7.49
N GLY A 79 -7.48 -3.54 8.33
CA GLY A 79 -7.26 -4.95 8.67
C GLY A 79 -6.73 -5.17 10.09
N ALA A 80 -7.11 -4.28 11.02
CA ALA A 80 -6.72 -4.31 12.44
C ALA A 80 -5.19 -4.41 12.66
N PHE A 81 -4.40 -3.83 11.75
CA PHE A 81 -2.93 -3.99 11.63
C PHE A 81 -2.43 -5.39 11.29
N ILE A 82 -3.27 -6.42 11.35
CA ILE A 82 -2.85 -7.82 11.27
C ILE A 82 -2.97 -8.35 9.85
N ILE A 83 -4.07 -8.07 9.15
CA ILE A 83 -4.38 -8.66 7.83
C ILE A 83 -4.37 -7.61 6.73
N GLU A 84 -4.58 -8.10 5.50
CA GLU A 84 -4.60 -7.33 4.27
C GLU A 84 -3.23 -6.73 3.93
N THR A 85 -3.12 -6.27 2.68
CA THR A 85 -1.94 -5.64 2.11
C THR A 85 -2.41 -4.66 1.02
N PRO A 86 -1.56 -3.73 0.53
CA PRO A 86 -1.87 -2.96 -0.68
C PRO A 86 -2.07 -3.84 -1.94
N PHE A 87 -1.71 -5.12 -1.87
CA PHE A 87 -1.83 -6.08 -2.98
C PHE A 87 -3.10 -6.92 -2.93
N SER A 88 -3.81 -6.89 -1.80
CA SER A 88 -5.06 -7.61 -1.62
C SER A 88 -6.12 -7.20 -2.65
N PRO A 89 -7.03 -8.12 -3.05
CA PRO A 89 -8.16 -7.77 -3.91
C PRO A 89 -9.01 -6.64 -3.35
N THR A 90 -9.18 -6.58 -2.03
CA THR A 90 -9.93 -5.54 -1.32
C THR A 90 -9.34 -4.16 -1.58
N TYR A 91 -8.06 -3.96 -1.22
CA TYR A 91 -7.42 -2.65 -1.34
C TYR A 91 -7.01 -2.30 -2.77
N HIS A 92 -6.67 -3.29 -3.60
CA HIS A 92 -6.44 -3.07 -5.03
C HIS A 92 -7.69 -2.55 -5.74
N THR A 93 -8.85 -3.20 -5.51
CA THR A 93 -10.12 -2.80 -6.13
C THR A 93 -10.58 -1.44 -5.62
N PHE A 94 -10.48 -1.21 -4.30
CA PHE A 94 -10.83 0.05 -3.69
C PHE A 94 -10.00 1.21 -4.28
N LEU A 95 -8.67 1.11 -4.27
CA LEU A 95 -7.83 2.18 -4.78
C LEU A 95 -7.93 2.37 -6.28
N THR A 96 -8.14 1.31 -7.06
CA THR A 96 -8.45 1.44 -8.49
C THR A 96 -9.71 2.29 -8.71
N THR A 97 -10.76 2.05 -7.92
CA THR A 97 -12.01 2.80 -8.00
C THR A 97 -11.83 4.24 -7.52
N ALA A 98 -11.17 4.44 -6.37
CA ALA A 98 -10.94 5.76 -5.79
C ALA A 98 -10.10 6.65 -6.71
N VAL A 99 -9.02 6.11 -7.29
CA VAL A 99 -8.16 6.82 -8.25
C VAL A 99 -8.92 7.19 -9.52
N SER A 100 -9.69 6.25 -10.08
CA SER A 100 -10.52 6.49 -11.27
C SER A 100 -11.57 7.57 -11.03
N ALA A 101 -12.21 7.57 -9.86
CA ALA A 101 -13.30 8.49 -9.54
C ALA A 101 -12.83 9.91 -9.15
N SER A 102 -11.60 10.06 -8.66
CA SER A 102 -11.08 11.32 -8.10
C SER A 102 -9.98 11.99 -8.92
N ASP A 103 -9.53 11.36 -10.01
CA ASP A 103 -8.40 11.83 -10.82
C ASP A 103 -7.17 12.16 -9.95
N CYS A 104 -6.79 11.24 -9.06
CA CYS A 104 -5.60 11.36 -8.21
C CYS A 104 -4.56 10.30 -8.53
N ILE A 105 -3.30 10.52 -8.16
CA ILE A 105 -2.30 9.45 -8.06
C ILE A 105 -2.31 8.92 -6.63
N ALA A 106 -2.31 7.60 -6.45
CA ALA A 106 -2.30 6.99 -5.12
C ALA A 106 -1.05 6.15 -4.86
N VAL A 107 -0.54 6.22 -3.63
CA VAL A 107 0.54 5.38 -3.09
C VAL A 107 -0.04 4.57 -1.93
N SER A 108 -0.23 3.28 -2.13
CA SER A 108 -0.70 2.35 -1.10
C SER A 108 0.47 1.70 -0.40
N VAL A 109 0.55 1.87 0.92
CA VAL A 109 1.73 1.51 1.72
C VAL A 109 1.64 0.08 2.23
N ASP A 110 2.69 -0.72 2.00
CA ASP A 110 2.87 -2.05 2.59
C ASP A 110 3.67 -1.92 3.89
N TYR A 111 2.99 -1.62 4.99
CA TYR A 111 3.63 -1.58 6.30
C TYR A 111 3.72 -3.00 6.89
N ARG A 112 4.77 -3.29 7.66
CA ARG A 112 4.89 -4.61 8.31
C ARG A 112 3.83 -4.80 9.39
N ARG A 113 3.37 -6.04 9.57
CA ARG A 113 2.18 -6.38 10.36
C ARG A 113 2.55 -7.18 11.62
N PRO A 114 1.88 -6.96 12.77
CA PRO A 114 1.97 -7.86 13.92
C PRO A 114 1.36 -9.24 13.62
N PRO A 115 1.72 -10.28 14.39
CA PRO A 115 2.67 -10.28 15.52
C PRO A 115 4.15 -10.30 15.12
N GLU A 116 4.51 -10.59 13.87
CA GLU A 116 5.90 -10.68 13.42
C GLU A 116 6.64 -9.35 13.58
N HIS A 117 5.90 -8.25 13.37
CA HIS A 117 6.40 -6.89 13.53
C HIS A 117 5.44 -6.10 14.42
N PRO A 118 5.61 -6.17 15.76
CA PRO A 118 4.72 -5.50 16.69
C PRO A 118 4.83 -3.98 16.60
N ILE A 119 3.81 -3.29 17.14
CA ILE A 119 3.86 -1.84 17.36
C ILE A 119 5.15 -1.50 18.15
N PRO A 120 5.94 -0.50 17.72
CA PRO A 120 5.60 0.59 16.79
C PRO A 120 5.97 0.39 15.32
N ILE A 121 6.44 -0.79 14.89
CA ILE A 121 6.99 -0.99 13.53
C ILE A 121 6.03 -0.56 12.39
N PRO A 122 4.72 -0.87 12.41
CA PRO A 122 3.81 -0.39 11.37
C PRO A 122 3.79 1.13 11.21
N TYR A 123 3.96 1.87 12.31
CA TYR A 123 4.02 3.33 12.32
C TYR A 123 5.36 3.84 11.76
N ASP A 124 6.47 3.19 12.13
CA ASP A 124 7.79 3.54 11.62
C ASP A 124 7.89 3.30 10.11
N ASP A 125 7.30 2.22 9.61
CA ASP A 125 7.22 1.92 8.18
C ASP A 125 6.35 2.96 7.46
N SER A 126 5.19 3.30 8.04
CA SER A 126 4.29 4.33 7.51
C SER A 126 4.96 5.70 7.46
N TRP A 127 5.77 6.04 8.45
CA TRP A 127 6.53 7.28 8.48
C TRP A 127 7.69 7.27 7.46
N THR A 128 8.34 6.13 7.29
CA THR A 128 9.44 5.96 6.34
C THR A 128 8.93 6.05 4.90
N SER A 129 7.76 5.49 4.60
CA SER A 129 7.12 5.63 3.28
C SER A 129 6.79 7.09 2.95
N LEU A 130 6.29 7.85 3.93
CA LEU A 130 6.02 9.28 3.76
C LEU A 130 7.30 10.06 3.45
N LYS A 131 8.38 9.84 4.21
CA LYS A 131 9.68 10.48 3.91
C LYS A 131 10.13 10.17 2.49
N TRP A 132 10.02 8.91 2.08
CA TRP A 132 10.37 8.50 0.73
C TRP A 132 9.51 9.19 -0.33
N VAL A 133 8.19 9.26 -0.15
CA VAL A 133 7.27 9.99 -1.04
C VAL A 133 7.73 11.45 -1.19
N PHE A 134 8.04 12.14 -0.09
CA PHE A 134 8.45 13.56 -0.13
C PHE A 134 9.84 13.81 -0.73
N THR A 135 10.68 12.78 -0.96
CA THR A 135 11.93 12.97 -1.74
C THR A 135 11.67 13.36 -3.20
N HIS A 136 10.44 13.19 -3.70
CA HIS A 136 10.05 13.50 -5.07
C HIS A 136 9.53 14.93 -5.26
N ILE A 137 9.47 15.76 -4.20
CA ILE A 137 8.87 17.10 -4.25
C ILE A 137 9.53 18.02 -5.29
N ALA A 138 10.84 17.88 -5.49
CA ALA A 138 11.62 18.61 -6.48
C ALA A 138 11.65 17.93 -7.86
N GLY A 139 10.89 16.84 -8.06
CA GLY A 139 10.84 16.07 -9.31
C GLY A 139 12.09 15.23 -9.58
N CYS A 140 12.93 15.01 -8.56
CA CYS A 140 14.21 14.31 -8.68
C CYS A 140 14.32 13.08 -7.75
N GLY A 141 13.20 12.57 -7.23
CA GLY A 141 13.20 11.36 -6.42
C GLY A 141 13.42 10.09 -7.26
N PRO A 142 13.58 8.93 -6.63
CA PRO A 142 13.88 7.69 -7.33
C PRO A 142 12.72 7.14 -8.19
N GLU A 143 11.47 7.55 -7.93
CA GLU A 143 10.28 7.06 -8.64
C GLU A 143 9.68 8.08 -9.61
N ASN A 144 9.81 7.78 -10.90
CA ASN A 144 9.41 8.63 -12.01
C ASN A 144 7.91 8.99 -12.06
N TRP A 145 7.00 8.11 -11.64
CA TRP A 145 5.57 8.41 -11.61
C TRP A 145 5.25 9.53 -10.64
N LEU A 146 5.87 9.50 -9.44
CA LEU A 146 5.72 10.56 -8.46
C LEU A 146 6.36 11.87 -8.95
N ASN A 147 7.55 11.81 -9.55
CA ASN A 147 8.23 12.99 -10.08
C ASN A 147 7.39 13.72 -11.15
N LYS A 148 6.76 12.95 -12.06
CA LYS A 148 6.07 13.50 -13.23
C LYS A 148 4.61 13.85 -12.94
N HIS A 149 3.91 13.05 -12.15
CA HIS A 149 2.45 13.09 -12.07
C HIS A 149 1.90 13.48 -10.69
N ALA A 150 2.71 13.61 -9.65
CA ALA A 150 2.22 14.06 -8.35
C ALA A 150 2.29 15.60 -8.22
N ASP A 151 1.18 16.20 -7.81
CA ASP A 151 1.07 17.58 -7.34
C ASP A 151 1.31 17.61 -5.82
N PHE A 152 2.55 17.86 -5.42
CA PHE A 152 2.95 17.96 -4.01
C PHE A 152 2.37 19.18 -3.28
N SER A 153 1.65 20.09 -3.96
CA SER A 153 0.84 21.11 -3.27
C SER A 153 -0.50 20.58 -2.75
N LYS A 154 -0.89 19.36 -3.17
CA LYS A 154 -2.16 18.70 -2.83
C LYS A 154 -1.91 17.25 -2.40
N VAL A 155 -1.38 17.09 -1.20
CA VAL A 155 -1.11 15.78 -0.60
C VAL A 155 -2.18 15.45 0.44
N PHE A 156 -2.78 14.27 0.33
CA PHE A 156 -3.80 13.75 1.23
C PHE A 156 -3.30 12.44 1.85
N LEU A 157 -3.52 12.29 3.14
CA LEU A 157 -3.29 11.03 3.86
C LEU A 157 -4.65 10.42 4.17
N ALA A 158 -4.81 9.13 3.92
CA ALA A 158 -6.03 8.40 4.29
C ALA A 158 -5.71 6.97 4.71
N GLY A 159 -6.66 6.37 5.41
CA GLY A 159 -6.67 4.97 5.78
C GLY A 159 -8.02 4.61 6.39
N ASP A 160 -8.28 3.32 6.54
CA ASP A 160 -9.53 2.76 7.03
C ASP A 160 -9.28 1.64 8.04
N SER A 161 -10.36 1.21 8.69
CA SER A 161 -10.60 -0.14 9.24
C SER A 161 -11.95 -0.16 9.94
#